data_AF-A0A8T9G0S3-F1
#
_entry.id   AF-A0A8T9G0S3-F1
#
_cell.length_a   1.000
_cell.length_b   1.000
_cell.length_c   1.000
_cell.angle_alpha   90.00
_cell.angle_beta   90.00
_cell.angle_gamma   90.00
#
_symmetry.space_group_name_H-M   'P 1'
#
loop_
_entity.id
_entity.type
_entity.pdbx_description
1 polymer ?
#
loop_
_entity_poly.entity_id
_entity_poly.type
_entity_poly.pdbx_seq_one_letter_code
_entity_poly.pdbx_strand_id
1 'polypeptide(L)' 'MSKGHSISKDLDRRIDALAARSSLTRGQIIEDALAHGHSLAWQEKWIEGVEAGLADADRGDFFSEDEIAVVLSKYEP' A
#
# COMPACT_ATOMS: atom_id res chain seq x y z
N MET A 1 -33.45 -5.24 -15.48
CA MET A 1 -32.83 -5.14 -14.14
C MET A 1 -31.42 -5.69 -14.26
N SER A 2 -30.39 -4.83 -14.18
CA SER A 2 -28.99 -5.29 -14.24
C SER A 2 -28.73 -6.24 -13.08
N LYS A 3 -28.27 -7.46 -13.38
CA LYS A 3 -27.64 -8.30 -12.38
C LYS A 3 -26.42 -7.53 -11.87
N GLY A 4 -26.52 -6.96 -10.67
CA GLY A 4 -25.34 -6.50 -9.96
C GLY A 4 -24.39 -7.69 -9.87
N HIS A 5 -23.21 -7.58 -10.46
CA HIS A 5 -22.20 -8.63 -10.40
C HIS A 5 -21.74 -8.71 -8.95
N SER A 6 -22.40 -9.59 -8.17
CA SER A 6 -21.99 -9.91 -6.81
C SER A 6 -20.55 -10.42 -6.87
N ILE A 7 -19.63 -9.69 -6.25
CA ILE A 7 -18.28 -10.20 -6.03
C ILE A 7 -18.31 -11.26 -4.91
N SER A 8 -17.27 -12.10 -4.85
CA SER A 8 -17.15 -13.09 -3.78
C SER A 8 -17.08 -12.41 -2.41
N LYS A 9 -17.69 -13.03 -1.39
CA LYS A 9 -17.59 -12.54 0.01
C LYS A 9 -16.14 -12.40 0.48
N ASP A 10 -15.23 -13.22 -0.05
CA ASP A 10 -13.81 -13.09 0.24
C ASP A 10 -13.22 -11.78 -0.29
N LEU A 11 -13.56 -11.42 -1.54
CA LEU A 11 -13.11 -10.16 -2.14
C LEU A 11 -13.68 -8.96 -1.40
N ASP A 12 -14.97 -9.01 -1.02
CA ASP A 12 -15.58 -7.96 -0.22
C ASP A 12 -14.83 -7.73 1.11
N ARG A 13 -14.55 -8.82 1.83
CA ARG A 13 -13.80 -8.77 3.09
C ARG A 13 -12.40 -8.19 2.90
N ARG A 14 -11.71 -8.56 1.83
CA ARG A 14 -10.35 -8.06 1.52
C ARG A 14 -10.38 -6.56 1.21
N ILE A 15 -11.36 -6.10 0.45
CA ILE A 15 -11.55 -4.67 0.16
C ILE A 15 -11.84 -3.88 1.45
N ASP A 16 -12.69 -4.40 2.34
CA ASP A 16 -12.94 -3.76 3.64
C ASP A 16 -11.68 -3.69 4.51
N ALA A 17 -10.89 -4.78 4.55
CA ALA A 17 -9.64 -4.81 5.30
C ALA A 17 -8.61 -3.81 4.76
N LEU A 18 -8.49 -3.68 3.43
CA LEU A 18 -7.63 -2.69 2.77
C LEU A 18 -8.09 -1.25 3.08
N ALA A 19 -9.39 -0.99 3.03
CA ALA A 19 -9.95 0.33 3.34
C ALA A 19 -9.77 0.72 4.81
N ALA A 20 -9.81 -0.25 5.74
CA ALA A 20 -9.60 0.02 7.16
C ALA A 20 -8.14 0.33 7.52
N ARG A 21 -7.18 -0.17 6.73
CA ARG A 21 -5.72 -0.01 6.97
C ARG A 21 -5.07 1.10 6.14
N SER A 22 -5.80 1.68 5.19
CA SER A 22 -5.30 2.74 4.33
C SER A 22 -6.20 3.98 4.41
N SER A 23 -5.79 5.06 3.76
CA SER A 23 -6.63 6.23 3.53
C SER A 23 -7.54 6.08 2.30
N LEU A 24 -7.52 4.93 1.62
CA LEU A 24 -8.26 4.70 0.38
C LEU A 24 -9.70 4.28 0.66
N THR A 25 -10.60 4.76 -0.17
CA THR A 25 -12.00 4.29 -0.18
C THR A 25 -12.12 2.95 -0.91
N ARG A 26 -13.20 2.21 -0.63
CA ARG A 26 -13.53 0.97 -1.37
C ARG A 26 -13.53 1.19 -2.89
N GLY A 27 -14.06 2.33 -3.34
CA GLY A 27 -14.13 2.68 -4.75
C GLY A 27 -12.75 2.82 -5.38
N GLN A 28 -11.82 3.51 -4.71
CA GLN A 28 -10.44 3.67 -5.17
C GLN A 28 -9.69 2.35 -5.20
N ILE A 29 -9.85 1.50 -4.18
CA ILE A 29 -9.24 0.15 -4.14
C ILE A 29 -9.69 -0.69 -5.34
N ILE A 30 -10.98 -0.64 -5.67
CA ILE A 30 -11.54 -1.36 -6.83
C ILE A 30 -11.06 -0.74 -8.13
N GLU A 31 -11.07 0.58 -8.25
CA GLU A 31 -10.58 1.32 -9.42
C GLU A 31 -9.12 0.98 -9.70
N ASP A 32 -8.26 1.01 -8.69
CA ASP A 32 -6.85 0.64 -8.79
C ASP A 32 -6.66 -0.80 -9.28
N ALA A 33 -7.50 -1.73 -8.80
CA ALA A 33 -7.46 -3.12 -9.23
C ALA A 33 -7.93 -3.31 -10.68
N LEU A 34 -8.89 -2.51 -11.15
CA LEU A 34 -9.50 -2.67 -12.48
C LEU A 34 -8.82 -1.85 -13.58
N ALA A 35 -8.38 -0.63 -13.26
CA ALA A 35 -7.86 0.34 -14.21
C ALA A 35 -6.33 0.47 -14.17
N HIS A 36 -5.72 0.30 -12.99
CA HIS A 36 -4.29 0.58 -12.79
C HIS A 36 -3.42 -0.68 -12.63
N GLY A 37 -4.03 -1.88 -12.64
CA GLY A 37 -3.30 -3.14 -12.54
C GLY A 37 -2.76 -3.44 -11.12
N HIS A 38 -3.14 -2.62 -10.13
CA HIS A 38 -2.80 -2.83 -8.73
C HIS A 38 -3.76 -3.86 -8.14
N SER A 39 -3.52 -5.14 -8.39
CA SER A 39 -4.36 -6.21 -7.84
C SER A 39 -4.49 -6.10 -6.31
N LEU A 40 -5.58 -6.63 -5.74
CA LEU A 40 -5.76 -6.61 -4.27
C LEU A 40 -4.58 -7.24 -3.53
N ALA A 41 -4.01 -8.33 -4.06
CA ALA A 41 -2.82 -8.96 -3.47
C ALA A 41 -1.58 -8.04 -3.48
N TRP A 42 -1.43 -7.24 -4.53
CA TRP A 42 -0.38 -6.24 -4.59
C TRP A 42 -0.61 -5.11 -3.59
N GLN A 43 -1.85 -4.60 -3.51
CA GLN A 43 -2.22 -3.54 -2.56
C GLN A 43 -2.01 -3.99 -1.11
N GLU A 44 -2.38 -5.23 -0.78
CA GLU A 44 -2.16 -5.83 0.54
C GLU A 44 -0.67 -5.83 0.91
N LYS A 45 0.19 -6.33 0.01
CA LYS A 45 1.64 -6.36 0.23
C LYS A 45 2.24 -4.95 0.33
N TRP A 46 1.71 -4.00 -0.43
CA TRP A 46 2.16 -2.61 -0.38
C TRP A 46 1.87 -1.98 0.98
N ILE A 47 0.64 -2.15 1.51
CA ILE A 47 0.28 -1.66 2.85
C ILE A 47 1.17 -2.30 3.92
N GLU A 48 1.41 -3.60 3.86
CA GLU A 48 2.33 -4.28 4.79
C GLU A 48 3.73 -3.68 4.77
N GLY A 49 4.25 -3.34 3.58
CA GLY A 49 5.54 -2.68 3.45
C GLY A 49 5.56 -1.26 4.03
N VAL A 50 4.47 -0.51 3.84
CA VAL A 50 4.32 0.84 4.42
C VAL A 50 4.26 0.77 5.95
N GLU A 51 3.44 -0.13 6.51
CA GLU A 51 3.34 -0.32 7.96
C GLU A 51 4.69 -0.74 8.58
N ALA A 52 5.45 -1.62 7.91
CA ALA A 52 6.78 -2.00 8.35
C ALA A 52 7.75 -0.80 8.34
N GLY A 53 7.78 -0.02 7.25
CA GLY A 53 8.62 1.16 7.16
C GLY A 53 8.28 2.25 8.18
N LEU A 54 6.98 2.44 8.47
CA LEU A 54 6.54 3.34 9.54
C LEU A 54 7.02 2.85 10.92
N ALA A 55 6.90 1.55 11.19
CA ALA A 55 7.39 0.97 12.44
C ALA A 55 8.92 1.10 12.59
N ASP A 56 9.67 0.96 11.50
CA ASP A 56 11.13 1.16 11.49
C ASP A 56 11.47 2.63 11.75
N ALA A 57 10.73 3.57 11.16
CA ALA A 57 10.88 5.00 11.42
C ALA A 57 10.57 5.40 12.85
N ASP A 58 9.50 4.87 13.44
CA ASP A 58 9.16 5.14 14.84
C ASP A 58 10.24 4.65 15.82
N ARG A 59 11.02 3.63 15.43
CA ARG A 59 12.17 3.15 16.21
C ARG A 59 13.48 3.90 15.94
N GLY A 60 13.51 4.75 14.91
CA GLY A 60 14.73 5.40 14.44
C GLY A 60 15.62 4.52 13.55
N ASP A 61 15.11 3.36 13.11
CA ASP A 61 15.82 2.38 12.28
C ASP A 61 15.59 2.63 10.77
N PHE A 62 15.02 3.76 10.38
CA PHE A 62 14.60 4.03 9.00
C PHE A 62 15.78 4.09 8.01
N PHE A 63 16.91 4.66 8.44
CA PHE A 63 18.16 4.71 7.68
C PHE A 63 19.34 4.80 8.65
N SER A 64 20.45 4.19 8.26
CA SER A 64 21.75 4.39 8.91
C SER A 64 22.42 5.68 8.43
N GLU A 65 23.35 6.21 9.23
CA GLU A 65 24.16 7.38 8.84
C GLU A 65 24.96 7.13 7.54
N ASP A 66 25.43 5.90 7.34
CA ASP A 66 26.16 5.50 6.13
C ASP A 66 25.28 5.57 4.88
N GLU A 67 24.02 5.13 4.97
CA GLU A 67 23.06 5.22 3.87
C GLU A 67 22.73 6.68 3.54
N ILE A 68 22.62 7.54 4.55
CA ILE A 68 22.44 8.98 4.37
C ILE A 68 23.64 9.59 3.63
N ALA A 69 24.86 9.23 4.03
CA ALA A 69 26.08 9.72 3.38
C ALA A 69 26.15 9.34 1.89
N VAL A 70 25.74 8.12 1.53
CA VAL A 70 25.66 7.68 0.13
C VAL A 70 24.68 8.54 -0.68
N VAL A 71 23.52 8.88 -0.13
CA VAL A 71 22.54 9.75 -0.80
C VAL A 71 23.09 11.16 -0.95
N LEU A 72 23.69 11.73 0.10
CA LEU A 72 24.22 13.10 0.08
C LEU A 72 25.37 13.25 -0.93
N SER A 73 26.26 12.26 -1.02
CA SER A 73 27.39 12.28 -1.97
C SER A 73 26.96 12.39 -3.44
N LYS A 74 25.73 11.98 -3.79
CA LYS A 74 25.20 12.15 -5.16
C LYS A 74 24.99 13.61 -5.57
N TYR A 75 24.95 14.52 -4.59
CA TYR A 75 24.71 15.94 -4.79
C TYR A 75 25.93 16.80 -4.43
N GLU A 76 27.06 16.17 -4.07
CA GLU A 76 28.32 16.88 -3.91
C GLU A 76 28.87 17.30 -5.30
N PRO A 77 29.32 18.56 -5.48
CA PRO A 77 29.84 19.08 -6.75
C PRO A 77 31.12 18.39 -7.27
#